data_AF-A0A7L8AF58-F1
#
_entry.id   AF-A0A7L8AF58-F1
#
_cell.length_a   1.000
_cell.length_b   1.000
_cell.length_c   1.000
_cell.angle_alpha   90.00
_cell.angle_beta   90.00
_cell.angle_gamma   90.00
#
_symmetry.space_group_name_H-M   'P 1'
#
loop_
_entity.id
_entity.type
_entity.pdbx_description
1 polymer ?
#
loop_
_entity_poly.entity_id
_entity_poly.type
_entity_poly.pdbx_seq_one_letter_code
_entity_poly.pdbx_strand_id
1 'polypeptide(L)'
;MNVISVDELKDKDLVIISRKQLHDFMIEVNVKTSVDKRVKWIDRKTAKAKYKVTAHWLRIAEKDPFSMLQVMNGKGPTSPKKYKESSIQDEQQRQSECY
;
A
#
# COMPACT_ATOMS: atom_id res chain seq x y z
N MET A 1 -6.14 -23.06 41.63
CA MET A 1 -6.33 -23.10 40.16
C MET A 1 -7.16 -21.88 39.79
N ASN A 2 -6.65 -21.00 38.94
CA ASN A 2 -7.47 -19.94 38.35
C ASN A 2 -8.19 -20.56 37.13
N VAL A 3 -9.51 -20.66 37.21
CA VAL A 3 -10.35 -21.15 36.12
C VAL A 3 -10.96 -19.91 35.47
N ILE A 4 -10.62 -19.67 34.21
CA ILE A 4 -11.22 -18.59 33.43
C ILE A 4 -12.37 -19.21 32.64
N SER A 5 -13.57 -18.67 32.81
CA SER A 5 -14.76 -19.10 32.10
C SER A 5 -14.83 -18.49 30.70
N VAL A 6 -15.57 -19.13 29.80
CA VAL A 6 -15.77 -18.63 28.43
C VAL A 6 -16.52 -17.29 28.43
N ASP A 7 -17.38 -17.07 29.43
CA ASP A 7 -18.18 -15.86 29.55
C ASP A 7 -17.31 -14.65 29.96
N GLU A 8 -16.35 -14.85 30.88
CA GLU A 8 -15.38 -13.81 31.26
C GLU A 8 -14.46 -13.36 30.11
N LEU A 9 -14.28 -14.21 29.10
CA LEU A 9 -13.50 -13.87 27.91
C LEU A 9 -14.32 -12.99 26.95
N LYS A 10 -15.61 -13.31 26.76
CA LYS A 10 -16.51 -12.53 25.93
C LYS A 10 -16.72 -11.12 26.47
N ASP A 11 -16.87 -10.98 27.79
CA ASP A 11 -17.04 -9.68 28.45
C ASP A 11 -15.80 -8.77 28.31
N LYS A 12 -14.64 -9.36 27.98
CA LYS A 12 -13.36 -8.66 27.78
C LYS A 12 -12.96 -8.55 26.30
N ASP A 13 -13.86 -8.88 25.38
CA ASP A 13 -13.61 -8.89 23.93
C ASP A 13 -12.45 -9.83 23.53
N LEU A 14 -12.24 -10.90 24.30
CA LEU A 14 -11.21 -11.92 24.10
C LEU A 14 -11.83 -13.16 23.46
N VAL A 15 -11.13 -13.72 22.46
CA VAL A 15 -11.59 -14.91 21.73
C VAL A 15 -10.57 -16.03 21.90
N ILE A 16 -11.07 -17.24 22.18
CA ILE A 16 -10.23 -18.45 22.18
C ILE A 16 -10.08 -18.91 20.73
N ILE A 17 -8.84 -18.93 20.26
CA ILE A 17 -8.47 -19.45 18.95
C ILE A 17 -7.49 -20.60 19.11
N SER A 18 -7.61 -21.62 18.26
CA SER A 18 -6.59 -22.66 18.21
C SER A 18 -5.28 -22.10 17.66
N ARG A 19 -4.15 -22.65 18.12
CA ARG A 19 -2.81 -22.27 17.61
C ARG A 19 -2.74 -22.37 16.08
N LYS A 20 -3.40 -23.38 15.50
CA LYS A 20 -3.45 -23.57 14.04
C LYS A 20 -4.19 -22.44 13.34
N GLN A 21 -5.39 -22.08 13.82
CA GLN A 21 -6.16 -20.97 13.26
C GLN A 21 -5.42 -19.64 13.35
N LEU A 22 -4.72 -19.37 14.46
CA LEU A 22 -3.88 -18.19 14.57
C LEU A 22 -2.74 -18.21 13.54
N HIS A 23 -2.07 -19.35 13.39
CA HIS A 23 -0.98 -19.49 12.43
C HIS A 23 -1.44 -19.32 10.98
N ASP A 24 -2.57 -19.94 10.62
CA ASP A 24 -3.17 -19.83 9.29
C ASP A 24 -3.60 -18.38 8.99
N PHE A 25 -4.20 -17.70 9.97
CA PHE A 25 -4.54 -16.28 9.87
C PHE A 25 -3.30 -15.40 9.68
N MET A 26 -2.23 -15.65 10.44
CA MET A 26 -0.96 -14.92 10.29
C MET A 26 -0.32 -15.16 8.92
N ILE A 27 -0.41 -16.38 8.38
CA ILE A 27 0.04 -16.68 7.00
C ILE A 27 -0.81 -15.91 6.00
N GLU A 28 -2.14 -15.95 6.13
CA GLU A 28 -3.05 -15.28 5.21
C GLU A 28 -2.82 -13.76 5.21
N VAL A 29 -2.68 -13.16 6.40
CA VAL A 29 -2.31 -11.75 6.55
C VAL A 29 -0.94 -11.50 5.92
N ASN A 30 0.08 -12.32 6.17
CA ASN A 30 1.40 -12.16 5.56
C ASN A 30 1.39 -12.31 4.03
N VAL A 31 0.55 -13.17 3.46
CA VAL A 31 0.42 -13.35 2.00
C VAL A 31 -0.34 -12.17 1.40
N LYS A 32 -1.41 -11.70 2.03
CA LYS A 32 -2.15 -10.50 1.60
C LYS A 32 -1.34 -9.21 1.77
N THR A 33 -0.50 -9.12 2.80
CA THR A 33 0.40 -7.99 3.07
C THR A 33 1.79 -8.17 2.46
N SER A 34 2.09 -9.33 1.86
CA SER A 34 3.22 -9.50 0.94
C SER A 34 2.92 -8.78 -0.36
N VAL A 35 2.84 -7.45 -0.25
CA VAL A 35 3.14 -6.52 -1.32
C VAL A 35 4.47 -7.00 -1.90
N ASP A 36 4.48 -7.41 -3.16
CA ASP A 36 5.70 -7.77 -3.89
C ASP A 36 6.76 -6.69 -3.63
N LYS A 37 7.77 -7.00 -2.80
CA LYS A 37 8.75 -6.03 -2.28
C LYS A 37 9.75 -5.58 -3.36
N ARG A 38 9.63 -6.07 -4.60
CA ARG A 38 10.44 -5.57 -5.70
C ARG A 38 10.07 -4.11 -5.93
N VAL A 39 11.09 -3.25 -6.03
CA VAL A 39 10.88 -1.87 -6.44
C VAL A 39 10.35 -1.89 -7.88
N LYS A 40 9.02 -1.85 -8.02
CA LYS A 40 8.35 -1.93 -9.31
C LYS A 40 8.26 -0.53 -9.91
N TRP A 41 9.05 -0.32 -10.95
CA TRP A 41 8.97 0.86 -11.78
C TRP A 41 7.99 0.60 -12.92
N ILE A 42 6.86 1.32 -12.90
CA ILE A 42 5.78 1.16 -13.89
C ILE A 42 5.76 2.34 -14.85
N ASP A 43 5.29 2.12 -16.08
CA ASP A 43 5.12 3.19 -17.04
C ASP A 43 3.86 4.02 -16.76
N ARG A 44 3.73 5.17 -17.46
CA ARG A 44 2.56 6.04 -17.34
C ARG A 44 1.25 5.32 -17.65
N LYS A 45 1.24 4.42 -18.64
CA LYS A 45 0.05 3.69 -19.07
C LYS A 45 -0.47 2.79 -17.95
N THR A 46 0.44 2.04 -17.33
CA THR A 46 0.17 1.14 -16.21
C THR A 46 -0.25 1.92 -14.97
N ALA A 47 0.44 3.03 -14.66
CA ALA A 47 0.07 3.90 -13.53
C ALA A 47 -1.38 4.40 -13.65
N LYS A 48 -1.77 4.92 -14.82
CA LYS A 48 -3.14 5.36 -15.08
C LYS A 48 -4.17 4.24 -14.98
N ALA A 49 -3.87 3.06 -15.53
CA ALA A 49 -4.81 1.94 -15.56
C ALA A 49 -5.06 1.35 -14.16
N LYS A 50 -3.99 1.17 -13.38
CA LYS A 50 -4.00 0.51 -12.07
C LYS A 50 -4.45 1.46 -10.94
N TYR A 51 -3.89 2.65 -10.88
CA TYR A 51 -4.11 3.61 -9.78
C TYR A 51 -5.17 4.67 -10.08
N LYS A 52 -5.80 4.59 -11.26
CA LYS A 52 -6.84 5.52 -11.73
C LYS A 52 -6.42 7.00 -11.72
N VAL A 53 -5.12 7.27 -11.72
CA VAL A 53 -4.56 8.62 -11.83
C VAL A 53 -4.63 9.14 -13.27
N THR A 54 -4.72 10.46 -13.43
CA THR A 54 -4.71 11.09 -14.76
C THR A 54 -3.30 11.53 -15.16
N ALA A 55 -3.09 11.80 -16.45
CA ALA A 55 -1.83 12.38 -16.92
C ALA A 55 -1.60 13.78 -16.33
N HIS A 56 -2.68 14.53 -16.10
CA HIS A 56 -2.63 15.83 -15.45
C HIS A 56 -2.19 15.72 -13.99
N TRP A 57 -2.76 14.76 -13.26
CA TRP A 57 -2.39 14.47 -11.87
C TRP A 57 -0.89 14.16 -11.74
N LEU A 58 -0.38 13.24 -12.58
CA LEU A 58 1.05 12.90 -12.59
C LEU A 58 1.92 14.13 -12.87
N ARG A 59 1.51 14.99 -13.80
CA ARG A 59 2.25 16.21 -14.15
C ARG A 59 2.27 17.23 -13.02
N ILE A 60 1.19 17.34 -12.24
CA ILE A 60 1.15 18.22 -11.06
C ILE A 60 2.07 17.65 -9.98
N ALA A 61 1.90 16.37 -9.64
CA ALA A 61 2.71 15.69 -8.64
C ALA A 61 4.21 15.65 -9.02
N GLU A 62 4.56 15.62 -10.31
CA GLU A 62 5.94 15.75 -10.79
C GLU A 62 6.56 17.14 -10.55
N LYS A 63 5.74 18.18 -10.41
CA LYS A 63 6.17 19.58 -10.24
C LYS A 63 6.09 20.07 -8.81
N ASP A 64 5.32 19.39 -7.97
CA ASP A 64 5.15 19.74 -6.56
C ASP A 64 6.40 19.29 -5.77
N PRO A 65 7.14 20.23 -5.14
CA PRO A 65 8.32 19.88 -4.33
C PRO A 65 7.98 19.06 -3.07
N PHE A 66 6.72 19.05 -2.62
CA PHE A 66 6.25 18.27 -1.48
C PHE A 66 5.63 16.92 -1.86
N SER A 67 5.64 16.60 -3.16
CA SER A 67 5.13 15.35 -3.66
C SER A 67 5.99 14.17 -3.20
N MET A 68 5.32 13.08 -2.83
CA MET A 68 5.97 11.81 -2.53
C MET A 68 6.34 11.04 -3.82
N LEU A 69 5.88 11.51 -4.99
CA LEU A 69 6.02 10.81 -6.27
C LEU A 69 7.49 10.67 -6.69
N GLN A 70 7.96 9.43 -6.81
CA GLN A 70 9.32 9.12 -7.27
C GLN A 70 9.30 8.75 -8.76
N VAL A 71 10.10 9.49 -9.54
CA VAL A 71 10.12 9.38 -11.01
C VAL A 71 11.53 9.08 -11.52
N MET A 72 11.62 8.03 -12.33
CA MET A 72 12.83 7.69 -13.08
C MET A 72 12.70 8.25 -14.49
N ASN A 73 13.50 9.28 -14.77
CA ASN A 73 13.61 9.85 -16.11
C ASN A 73 14.49 8.94 -16.99
N GLY A 74 14.13 8.76 -18.26
CA GLY A 74 15.00 8.12 -19.23
C GLY A 74 16.16 9.04 -19.63
N LYS A 75 17.14 8.49 -20.37
CA LYS A 75 18.39 9.20 -20.71
C LYS A 75 18.19 10.48 -21.55
N GLY A 76 17.14 10.56 -22.36
CA GLY A 76 16.84 11.71 -23.19
C GLY A 76 15.60 12.48 -22.73
N PRO A 77 15.44 13.75 -23.17
CA PRO A 77 14.30 14.59 -22.80
C PRO A 77 12.95 14.01 -23.26
N THR A 78 12.94 13.21 -24.32
CA THR A 78 11.76 12.52 -24.86
C THR A 78 11.62 11.09 -24.35
N SER A 79 12.57 10.60 -23.54
CA SER A 79 12.55 9.21 -23.10
C SER A 79 11.38 8.95 -22.14
N PRO A 80 10.74 7.77 -22.20
CA PRO A 80 9.63 7.44 -21.32
C PRO A 80 10.04 7.51 -19.85
N LYS A 81 9.20 8.16 -19.05
CA LYS A 81 9.33 8.18 -17.59
C LYS A 81 8.73 6.92 -16.98
N LYS A 82 9.33 6.43 -15.91
CA LYS A 82 8.77 5.40 -15.06
C LYS A 82 8.52 5.95 -13.66
N TYR A 83 7.53 5.38 -12.98
CA TYR A 83 7.09 5.81 -11.66
C TYR A 83 7.27 4.65 -10.69
N LYS A 84 7.79 4.94 -9.49
CA LYS A 84 7.85 3.91 -8.44
C LYS A 84 6.44 3.66 -7.95
N GLU A 85 6.02 2.41 -8.00
CA GLU A 85 4.64 2.03 -7.71
C GLU A 85 4.16 2.47 -6.32
N SER A 86 4.98 2.26 -5.28
CA SER A 86 4.64 2.69 -3.91
C SER A 86 4.42 4.19 -3.79
N SER A 87 5.27 4.99 -4.44
CA SER A 87 5.21 6.45 -4.35
C SER A 87 3.93 7.07 -4.92
N ILE A 88 3.25 6.37 -5.83
CA ILE A 88 1.94 6.79 -6.34
C ILE A 88 0.89 6.64 -5.25
N GLN A 89 0.92 5.54 -4.49
CA GLN A 89 0.01 5.29 -3.38
C GLN A 89 0.26 6.27 -2.24
N ASP A 90 1.54 6.48 -1.89
CA ASP A 90 1.95 7.42 -0.85
C ASP A 90 1.47 8.84 -1.17
N GLU A 91 1.58 9.27 -2.44
CA GLU A 91 1.12 10.59 -2.88
C GLU A 91 -0.41 10.71 -2.91
N GLN A 92 -1.12 9.65 -3.32
CA GLN A 92 -2.59 9.62 -3.23
C GLN A 92 -3.07 9.71 -1.77
N GLN A 93 -2.39 9.01 -0.84
CA GLN A 93 -2.69 9.08 0.58
C GLN A 93 -2.45 10.48 1.12
N ARG A 94 -1.27 11.08 0.86
CA ARG A 94 -0.93 12.45 1.28
C ARG A 94 -1.99 13.46 0.82
N GLN A 95 -2.42 13.39 -0.44
CA GLN A 95 -3.42 14.31 -0.98
C GLN A 95 -4.81 14.09 -0.38
N SER A 96 -5.13 12.86 0.07
CA SER A 96 -6.40 12.56 0.75
C SER A 96 -6.45 13.09 2.19
N GLU A 97 -5.30 13.19 2.85
CA GLU A 97 -5.18 13.70 4.24
C GLU A 97 -5.07 15.23 4.32
N CYS A 98 -4.74 15.90 3.21
CA CYS A 98 -4.69 17.36 3.11
C CYS A 98 -6.05 18.00 2.74
N TYR A 99 -7.12 17.20 2.59
CA TYR A 99 -8.50 17.64 2.37
C TYR A 99 -9.32 17.49 3.65
#